data_AF-A0A0L0GJG0-F1
#
_entry.id   AF-A0A0L0GJG0-F1
#
_cell.length_a   1.000
_cell.length_b   1.000
_cell.length_c   1.000
_cell.angle_alpha   90.00
_cell.angle_beta   90.00
_cell.angle_gamma   90.00
#
_symmetry.space_group_name_H-M   'P 1'
#
loop_
_entity.id
_entity.type
_entity.pdbx_description
1 polymer ?
#
loop_
_entity_poly.entity_id
_entity_poly.type
_entity_poly.pdbx_seq_one_letter_code
_entity_poly.pdbx_strand_id
1 'polypeptide(L)'
;MSETKNELETLLEQAATEPAHRPAFFRTLLESTVWVPGTAAEGDAVVEDSALDLQHWEKDDGATVIPFFTSLDALQQAVEDEQAFVVMPVRTLFEMTLGETLFLNAKLPTGKEFTPREISLLIGDEGHPLHTQEVREGGASLLLSEVAEPPAQMIDSLTTLFKTIKPVKRAFLCSLKESADEQPVLLIGIEADGDIEEIIHAAGSVATDTLPGDEPIDICQVVNGEKGISHFITEHITPFYERRWGGFLRDFKTNRII
;
A
#
# COMPACT_ATOMS: atom_id res chain seq x y z
N MET A 1 -6.74 4.16 -32.06
CA MET A 1 -5.85 3.01 -31.79
C MET A 1 -6.02 2.73 -30.31
N SER A 2 -6.19 1.47 -29.88
CA SER A 2 -6.39 1.18 -28.45
C SER A 2 -5.10 1.52 -27.72
N GLU A 3 -5.04 2.67 -27.07
CA GLU A 3 -3.89 3.06 -26.26
C GLU A 3 -3.71 2.02 -25.18
N THR A 4 -2.49 1.49 -25.10
CA THR A 4 -2.15 0.51 -24.09
C THR A 4 -2.03 1.30 -22.81
N LYS A 5 -3.10 1.26 -22.01
CA LYS A 5 -3.19 1.87 -20.69
C LYS A 5 -1.91 1.56 -19.89
N ASN A 6 -1.31 2.58 -19.28
CA ASN A 6 -0.04 2.37 -18.59
C ASN A 6 -0.27 1.61 -17.26
N GLU A 7 0.81 1.02 -16.71
CA GLU A 7 0.71 0.22 -15.47
C GLU A 7 0.16 1.04 -14.30
N LEU A 8 0.58 2.30 -14.18
CA LEU A 8 0.14 3.23 -13.14
C LEU A 8 -1.37 3.50 -13.19
N GLU A 9 -1.93 3.76 -14.37
CA GLU A 9 -3.36 3.99 -14.57
C GLU A 9 -4.17 2.71 -14.30
N THR A 10 -3.62 1.54 -14.62
CA THR A 10 -4.25 0.25 -14.31
C THR A 10 -4.32 0.02 -12.80
N LEU A 11 -3.21 0.28 -12.10
CA LEU A 11 -3.13 0.18 -10.65
C LEU A 11 -4.01 1.22 -9.95
N LEU A 12 -4.14 2.42 -10.49
CA LEU A 12 -5.02 3.47 -9.97
C LEU A 12 -6.49 3.02 -9.93
N GLU A 13 -7.00 2.44 -11.03
CA GLU A 13 -8.36 1.89 -11.09
C GLU A 13 -8.57 0.72 -10.14
N GLN A 14 -7.60 -0.19 -10.08
CA GLN A 14 -7.66 -1.31 -9.15
C GLN A 14 -7.67 -0.83 -7.69
N ALA A 15 -6.79 0.09 -7.32
CA ALA A 15 -6.67 0.63 -5.97
C ALA A 15 -7.89 1.46 -5.52
N ALA A 16 -8.62 2.07 -6.45
CA ALA A 16 -9.86 2.79 -6.20
C ALA A 16 -11.00 1.87 -5.75
N THR A 17 -10.98 0.59 -6.16
CA THR A 17 -12.06 -0.37 -5.90
C THR A 17 -11.65 -1.47 -4.92
N GLU A 18 -10.37 -1.80 -4.86
CA GLU A 18 -9.83 -2.92 -4.09
C GLU A 18 -8.58 -2.47 -3.32
N PRO A 19 -8.66 -2.36 -1.97
CA PRO A 19 -7.55 -1.93 -1.12
C PRO A 19 -6.26 -2.72 -1.30
N ALA A 20 -6.33 -4.01 -1.66
CA ALA A 20 -5.16 -4.85 -1.87
C ALA A 20 -4.18 -4.32 -2.93
N HIS A 21 -4.64 -3.47 -3.85
CA HIS A 21 -3.80 -2.87 -4.90
C HIS A 21 -3.14 -1.55 -4.50
N ARG A 22 -3.54 -0.94 -3.37
CA ARG A 22 -3.03 0.36 -2.92
C ARG A 22 -1.51 0.37 -2.68
N PRO A 23 -0.90 -0.64 -2.01
CA PRO A 23 0.56 -0.64 -1.82
C PRO A 23 1.32 -0.68 -3.16
N ALA A 24 0.85 -1.48 -4.12
CA ALA A 24 1.46 -1.57 -5.44
C ALA A 24 1.28 -0.26 -6.23
N PHE A 25 0.11 0.36 -6.15
CA PHE A 25 -0.17 1.66 -6.74
C PHE A 25 0.78 2.74 -6.20
N PHE A 26 0.91 2.91 -4.88
CA PHE A 26 1.76 3.94 -4.30
C PHE A 26 3.24 3.75 -4.63
N ARG A 27 3.75 2.50 -4.58
CA ARG A 27 5.13 2.21 -4.99
C ARG A 27 5.37 2.60 -6.45
N THR A 28 4.48 2.15 -7.35
CA THR A 28 4.59 2.44 -8.78
C THR A 28 4.48 3.94 -9.06
N LEU A 29 3.61 4.64 -8.33
CA LEU A 29 3.46 6.09 -8.41
C LEU A 29 4.77 6.80 -8.05
N LEU A 30 5.40 6.45 -6.92
CA LEU A 30 6.65 7.07 -6.46
C LEU A 30 7.85 6.78 -7.38
N GLU A 31 7.78 5.74 -8.21
CA GLU A 31 8.78 5.41 -9.23
C GLU A 31 8.45 6.01 -10.61
N SER A 32 7.28 6.63 -10.76
CA SER A 32 6.79 7.14 -12.04
C SER A 32 7.22 8.58 -12.30
N THR A 33 7.18 8.93 -13.60
CA THR A 33 7.27 10.31 -14.09
C THR A 33 5.87 10.78 -14.47
N VAL A 34 5.52 12.01 -14.09
CA VAL A 34 4.16 12.57 -14.26
C VAL A 34 4.19 13.90 -15.01
N TRP A 35 3.03 14.28 -15.54
CA TRP A 35 2.78 15.53 -16.25
C TRP A 35 2.05 16.50 -15.34
N VAL A 36 2.58 17.70 -15.18
CA VAL A 36 2.04 18.72 -14.27
C VAL A 36 1.83 20.01 -15.07
N PRO A 37 0.61 20.56 -15.13
CA PRO A 37 0.38 21.88 -15.70
C PRO A 37 1.24 22.94 -15.03
N GLY A 38 2.01 23.68 -15.83
CA GLY A 38 2.97 24.63 -15.31
C GLY A 38 4.05 24.98 -16.32
N THR A 39 4.90 25.93 -15.95
CA THR A 39 6.05 26.34 -16.76
C THR A 39 7.32 26.29 -15.93
N ALA A 40 8.42 25.86 -16.55
CA ALA A 40 9.74 26.14 -16.03
C ALA A 40 10.09 27.59 -16.37
N ALA A 41 10.64 28.34 -15.41
CA ALA A 41 11.24 29.63 -15.72
C ALA A 41 12.27 29.46 -16.85
N GLU A 42 12.18 30.33 -17.85
CA GLU A 42 12.81 30.25 -19.17
C GLU A 42 14.19 29.55 -19.24
N GLY A 43 14.28 28.48 -20.05
CA GLY A 43 15.49 28.21 -20.84
C GLY A 43 16.41 27.05 -20.44
N ASP A 44 16.22 26.37 -19.30
CA ASP A 44 17.05 25.23 -18.91
C ASP A 44 16.24 23.95 -18.71
N ALA A 45 16.87 22.80 -18.99
CA ALA A 45 16.35 21.48 -18.62
C ALA A 45 16.05 21.49 -17.12
N VAL A 46 14.89 20.97 -16.71
CA VAL A 46 14.44 20.97 -15.30
C VAL A 46 15.53 20.39 -14.40
N VAL A 47 16.18 21.25 -13.62
CA VAL A 47 17.12 20.90 -12.55
C VAL A 47 16.44 21.16 -11.21
N GLU A 48 16.92 20.54 -10.13
CA GLU A 48 16.37 20.64 -8.75
C GLU A 48 16.19 22.08 -8.22
N ASP A 49 16.78 23.10 -8.86
CA ASP A 49 16.79 24.50 -8.42
C ASP A 49 16.05 25.47 -9.38
N SER A 50 15.33 24.93 -10.37
CA SER A 50 14.53 25.75 -11.30
C SER A 50 13.24 26.22 -10.62
N ALA A 51 12.99 27.55 -10.61
CA ALA A 51 11.71 28.10 -10.18
C ALA A 51 10.60 27.63 -11.14
N LEU A 52 9.82 26.65 -10.69
CA LEU A 52 8.69 26.09 -11.41
C LEU A 52 7.43 26.83 -10.98
N ASP A 53 6.68 27.33 -11.95
CA ASP A 53 5.35 27.91 -11.71
C ASP A 53 4.30 26.84 -12.04
N LEU A 54 3.85 26.12 -11.00
CA LEU A 54 2.85 25.06 -11.10
C LEU A 54 1.44 25.64 -11.00
N GLN A 55 0.55 25.19 -11.87
CA GLN A 55 -0.82 25.67 -11.87
C GLN A 55 -1.62 25.05 -10.73
N HIS A 56 -2.57 25.85 -10.23
CA HIS A 56 -3.46 25.48 -9.15
C HIS A 56 -4.89 25.49 -9.70
N TRP A 57 -5.63 24.40 -9.48
CA TRP A 57 -7.03 24.27 -9.90
C TRP A 57 -7.93 24.39 -8.68
N GLU A 58 -9.02 25.14 -8.83
CA GLU A 58 -10.07 25.24 -7.82
C GLU A 58 -11.05 24.06 -7.99
N LYS A 59 -11.34 23.38 -6.89
CA LYS A 59 -12.37 22.35 -6.80
C LYS A 59 -13.74 23.00 -6.56
N ASP A 60 -14.82 22.24 -6.77
CA ASP A 60 -16.20 22.69 -6.54
C ASP A 60 -16.48 23.15 -5.09
N ASP A 61 -15.68 22.68 -4.13
CA ASP A 61 -15.74 23.05 -2.71
C ASP A 61 -14.93 24.31 -2.36
N GLY A 62 -14.28 24.95 -3.35
CA GLY A 62 -13.42 26.11 -3.20
C GLY A 62 -12.01 25.79 -2.71
N ALA A 63 -11.69 24.51 -2.48
CA ALA A 63 -10.32 24.10 -2.16
C ALA A 63 -9.44 24.19 -3.41
N THR A 64 -8.19 24.56 -3.21
CA THR A 64 -7.19 24.63 -4.28
C THR A 64 -6.32 23.38 -4.27
N VAL A 65 -6.05 22.82 -5.45
CA VAL A 65 -5.19 21.65 -5.61
C VAL A 65 -4.21 21.84 -6.77
N ILE A 66 -3.05 21.19 -6.70
CA ILE A 66 -2.12 21.08 -7.82
C ILE A 66 -2.48 19.81 -8.61
N PRO A 67 -2.99 19.91 -9.85
CA PRO A 67 -3.31 18.74 -10.67
C PRO A 67 -2.03 18.14 -11.25
N PHE A 68 -1.97 16.82 -11.33
CA PHE A 68 -0.92 16.11 -12.04
C PHE A 68 -1.48 14.86 -12.69
N PHE A 69 -0.82 14.36 -13.73
CA PHE A 69 -1.39 13.36 -14.63
C PHE A 69 -0.45 12.20 -14.87
N THR A 70 -1.07 11.03 -14.96
CA THR A 70 -0.40 9.75 -15.26
C THR A 70 0.19 9.66 -16.67
N SER A 71 -0.28 10.48 -17.60
CA SER A 71 0.14 10.49 -19.01
C SER A 71 -0.18 11.83 -19.67
N LEU A 72 0.44 12.10 -20.83
CA LEU A 72 0.09 13.27 -21.66
C LEU A 72 -1.36 13.19 -22.14
N ASP A 73 -1.83 11.98 -22.49
CA ASP A 73 -3.21 11.77 -22.92
C ASP A 73 -4.21 12.08 -21.78
N ALA A 74 -3.92 11.62 -20.55
CA ALA A 74 -4.70 11.98 -19.37
C ALA A 74 -4.78 13.50 -19.15
N LEU A 75 -3.67 14.22 -19.32
CA LEU A 75 -3.67 15.70 -19.26
C LEU A 75 -4.56 16.30 -20.36
N GLN A 76 -4.41 15.85 -21.61
CA GLN A 76 -5.18 16.35 -22.76
C GLN A 76 -6.69 16.10 -22.62
N GLN A 77 -7.10 15.01 -21.98
CA GLN A 77 -8.51 14.74 -21.69
C GLN A 77 -9.08 15.67 -20.60
N ALA A 78 -8.25 16.19 -19.71
CA ALA A 78 -8.69 17.00 -18.56
C ALA A 78 -8.78 18.51 -18.85
N VAL A 79 -8.24 18.97 -19.99
CA VAL A 79 -8.14 20.39 -20.35
C VAL A 79 -8.85 20.68 -21.66
N GLU A 80 -9.47 21.85 -21.77
CA GLU A 80 -10.17 22.27 -22.99
C GLU A 80 -9.25 23.00 -23.98
N ASP A 81 -8.23 23.68 -23.45
CA ASP A 81 -7.28 24.49 -24.20
C ASP A 81 -5.85 23.96 -24.08
N GLU A 82 -4.98 24.35 -25.02
CA GLU A 82 -3.55 24.03 -24.98
C GLU A 82 -2.90 24.68 -23.75
N GLN A 83 -2.31 23.85 -22.89
CA GLN A 83 -1.72 24.27 -21.62
C GLN A 83 -0.25 23.85 -21.57
N ALA A 84 0.62 24.75 -21.10
CA ALA A 84 2.00 24.41 -20.81
C ALA A 84 2.08 23.42 -19.65
N PHE A 85 2.98 22.46 -19.74
CA PHE A 85 3.20 21.45 -18.71
C PHE A 85 4.69 21.17 -18.54
N VAL A 86 5.02 20.66 -17.36
CA VAL A 86 6.34 20.12 -17.02
C VAL A 86 6.22 18.62 -16.78
N VAL A 87 7.31 17.90 -17.03
CA VAL A 87 7.40 16.45 -16.83
C VAL A 87 8.50 16.17 -15.82
N MET A 88 8.16 15.49 -14.73
CA MET A 88 9.11 15.25 -13.63
C MET A 88 8.79 13.98 -12.84
N PRO A 89 9.78 13.41 -12.11
CA PRO A 89 9.53 12.33 -11.16
C PRO A 89 8.51 12.75 -10.09
N VAL A 90 7.65 11.82 -9.67
CA VAL A 90 6.66 12.09 -8.60
C VAL A 90 7.34 12.49 -7.29
N ARG A 91 8.49 11.88 -6.96
CA ARG A 91 9.25 12.25 -5.75
C ARG A 91 9.65 13.71 -5.75
N THR A 92 10.20 14.19 -6.86
CA THR A 92 10.55 15.61 -7.04
C THR A 92 9.33 16.50 -6.87
N LEU A 93 8.20 16.15 -7.51
CA LEU A 93 6.94 16.89 -7.37
C LEU A 93 6.49 16.96 -5.90
N PHE A 94 6.44 15.82 -5.21
CA PHE A 94 5.98 15.73 -3.82
C PHE A 94 6.89 16.49 -2.84
N GLU A 95 8.20 16.43 -3.04
CA GLU A 95 9.19 17.13 -2.22
C GLU A 95 9.09 18.66 -2.38
N MET A 96 8.87 19.16 -3.60
CA MET A 96 8.77 20.60 -3.86
C MET A 96 7.41 21.21 -3.51
N THR A 97 6.35 20.39 -3.38
CA THR A 97 4.98 20.83 -3.03
C THR A 97 4.56 20.43 -1.62
N LEU A 98 5.51 20.31 -0.68
CA LEU A 98 5.21 20.00 0.70
C LEU A 98 4.27 21.04 1.32
N GLY A 99 3.14 20.59 1.86
CA GLY A 99 2.12 21.47 2.43
C GLY A 99 0.92 21.75 1.51
N GLU A 100 1.04 21.40 0.23
CA GLU A 100 -0.03 21.55 -0.76
C GLU A 100 -0.86 20.27 -0.91
N THR A 101 -2.11 20.42 -1.35
CA THR A 101 -2.96 19.29 -1.75
C THR A 101 -2.79 19.04 -3.24
N LEU A 102 -2.51 17.80 -3.62
CA LEU A 102 -2.30 17.40 -5.02
C LEU A 102 -3.44 16.50 -5.48
N PHE A 103 -3.73 16.52 -6.79
CA PHE A 103 -4.78 15.68 -7.37
C PHE A 103 -4.28 14.96 -8.62
N LEU A 104 -4.16 13.63 -8.52
CA LEU A 104 -3.81 12.78 -9.65
C LEU A 104 -5.03 12.58 -10.57
N ASN A 105 -4.86 12.87 -11.86
CA ASN A 105 -5.89 12.70 -12.88
C ASN A 105 -7.18 13.49 -12.57
N ALA A 106 -7.03 14.75 -12.16
CA ALA A 106 -8.16 15.63 -11.92
C ALA A 106 -9.08 15.73 -13.14
N LYS A 107 -10.41 15.79 -12.91
CA LYS A 107 -11.47 15.80 -13.94
C LYS A 107 -11.59 14.53 -14.79
N LEU A 108 -10.80 13.50 -14.55
CA LEU A 108 -10.95 12.20 -15.21
C LEU A 108 -11.85 11.26 -14.38
N PRO A 109 -12.39 10.18 -14.98
CA PRO A 109 -13.30 9.24 -14.29
C PRO A 109 -12.67 8.54 -13.08
N THR A 110 -11.34 8.44 -13.03
CA THR A 110 -10.61 7.84 -11.92
C THR A 110 -9.39 8.69 -11.60
N GLY A 111 -9.33 9.17 -10.37
CA GLY A 111 -8.26 10.01 -9.85
C GLY A 111 -8.14 9.85 -8.34
N LYS A 112 -7.07 10.41 -7.76
CA LYS A 112 -6.83 10.39 -6.31
C LYS A 112 -6.34 11.75 -5.83
N GLU A 113 -6.98 12.25 -4.79
CA GLU A 113 -6.48 13.38 -4.00
C GLU A 113 -5.42 12.91 -3.00
N PHE A 114 -4.38 13.73 -2.84
CA PHE A 114 -3.27 13.54 -1.92
C PHE A 114 -3.20 14.76 -0.99
N THR A 115 -3.44 14.52 0.30
CA THR A 115 -3.32 15.57 1.31
C THR A 115 -1.85 15.81 1.67
N PRO A 116 -1.50 16.98 2.24
CA PRO A 116 -0.13 17.25 2.70
C PRO A 116 0.42 16.18 3.65
N ARG A 117 -0.46 15.64 4.50
CA ARG A 117 -0.10 14.56 5.44
C ARG A 117 0.16 13.26 4.71
N GLU A 118 -0.68 12.87 3.76
CA GLU A 118 -0.45 11.67 2.95
C GLU A 118 0.86 11.77 2.16
N ILE A 119 1.13 12.93 1.55
CA ILE A 119 2.38 13.15 0.79
C ILE A 119 3.59 13.00 1.70
N SER A 120 3.56 13.62 2.89
CA SER A 120 4.62 13.50 3.88
C SER A 120 4.86 12.04 4.30
N LEU A 121 3.79 11.26 4.45
CA LEU A 121 3.89 9.83 4.77
C LEU A 121 4.47 9.02 3.62
N LEU A 122 4.12 9.35 2.37
CA LEU A 122 4.60 8.64 1.18
C LEU A 122 6.07 8.89 0.86
N ILE A 123 6.59 10.10 1.16
CA ILE A 123 7.99 10.44 0.92
C ILE A 123 8.90 10.25 2.15
N GLY A 124 8.32 10.28 3.35
CA GLY A 124 9.05 10.19 4.61
C GLY A 124 9.51 8.77 4.91
N ASP A 125 10.77 8.63 5.33
CA ASP A 125 11.32 7.40 5.92
C ASP A 125 10.88 7.23 7.39
N GLU A 126 10.22 8.23 7.98
CA GLU A 126 9.79 8.24 9.38
C GLU A 126 8.29 8.52 9.55
N GLY A 127 7.57 7.53 10.09
CA GLY A 127 6.30 7.78 10.79
C GLY A 127 5.03 7.33 10.09
N HIS A 128 4.98 6.11 9.55
CA HIS A 128 3.71 5.45 9.26
C HIS A 128 2.94 5.12 10.56
N PRO A 129 1.59 5.10 10.53
CA PRO A 129 0.73 4.93 11.73
C PRO A 129 0.82 3.55 12.39
N LEU A 130 1.66 2.65 11.87
CA LEU A 130 2.11 1.51 12.64
C LEU A 130 3.05 2.05 13.73
N HIS A 131 2.49 2.31 14.91
CA HIS A 131 3.31 2.31 16.11
C HIS A 131 4.04 0.97 16.13
N THR A 132 5.31 0.98 15.70
CA THR A 132 6.20 -0.16 15.90
C THR A 132 6.47 -0.17 17.38
N GLN A 133 5.59 -0.84 18.13
CA GLN A 133 5.80 -1.04 19.54
C GLN A 133 6.92 -2.07 19.62
N GLU A 134 8.15 -1.60 19.88
CA GLU A 134 9.25 -2.49 20.26
C GLU A 134 8.72 -3.40 21.37
N VAL A 135 8.66 -4.69 21.09
CA VAL A 135 8.26 -5.70 22.07
C VAL A 135 9.28 -5.61 23.19
N ARG A 136 8.91 -4.92 24.27
CA ARG A 136 9.70 -4.92 25.49
C ARG A 136 9.78 -6.37 25.93
N GLU A 137 11.00 -6.88 26.02
CA GLU A 137 11.34 -8.21 26.53
C GLU A 137 11.03 -8.27 28.04
N GLY A 138 9.74 -8.24 28.36
CA GLY A 138 9.18 -8.43 29.69
C GLY A 138 8.31 -9.67 29.60
N GLY A 139 8.63 -10.71 30.38
CA GLY A 139 7.97 -12.02 30.36
C GLY A 139 6.51 -12.02 30.84
N ALA A 140 5.67 -11.15 30.29
CA ALA A 140 4.22 -11.20 30.43
C ALA A 140 3.68 -12.39 29.62
N SER A 141 2.76 -13.14 30.23
CA SER A 141 2.09 -14.26 29.57
C SER A 141 1.03 -13.72 28.61
N LEU A 142 1.40 -13.50 27.36
CA LEU A 142 0.45 -13.13 26.31
C LEU A 142 -0.58 -14.26 26.09
N LEU A 143 -1.86 -13.90 26.06
CA LEU A 143 -2.95 -14.82 25.76
C LEU A 143 -3.32 -14.67 24.28
N LEU A 144 -3.14 -15.75 23.52
CA LEU A 144 -3.47 -15.82 22.11
C LEU A 144 -4.70 -16.72 21.92
N SER A 145 -5.67 -16.26 21.14
CA SER A 145 -6.89 -17.03 20.82
C SER A 145 -7.28 -16.87 19.35
N GLU A 146 -8.00 -17.84 18.78
CA GLU A 146 -8.64 -17.66 17.48
C GLU A 146 -9.64 -16.49 17.50
N VAL A 147 -9.84 -15.83 16.37
CA VAL A 147 -10.86 -14.80 16.21
C VAL A 147 -12.17 -15.47 15.82
N ALA A 148 -13.19 -15.35 16.67
CA ALA A 148 -14.49 -16.00 16.45
C ALA A 148 -15.19 -15.47 15.18
N GLU A 149 -15.09 -14.16 14.92
CA GLU A 149 -15.66 -13.51 13.75
C GLU A 149 -14.58 -12.65 13.07
N PRO A 150 -13.75 -13.26 12.20
CA PRO A 150 -12.74 -12.53 11.44
C PRO A 150 -13.36 -11.46 10.54
N PRO A 151 -12.79 -10.23 10.47
CA PRO A 151 -13.27 -9.20 9.56
C PRO A 151 -13.11 -9.64 8.10
N ALA A 152 -14.21 -10.04 7.46
CA ALA A 152 -14.19 -10.71 6.15
C ALA A 152 -13.50 -9.87 5.06
N GLN A 153 -13.81 -8.57 4.99
CA GLN A 153 -13.21 -7.66 4.01
C GLN A 153 -11.69 -7.55 4.16
N MET A 154 -11.19 -7.47 5.40
CA MET A 154 -9.77 -7.43 5.69
C MET A 154 -9.09 -8.74 5.28
N ILE A 155 -9.68 -9.88 5.63
CA ILE A 155 -9.16 -11.20 5.24
C ILE A 155 -9.09 -11.34 3.72
N ASP A 156 -10.13 -10.95 3.00
CA ASP A 156 -10.18 -11.04 1.53
C ASP A 156 -9.14 -10.11 0.86
N SER A 157 -9.02 -8.88 1.36
CA SER A 157 -8.07 -7.89 0.83
C SER A 157 -6.62 -8.30 1.11
N LEU A 158 -6.30 -8.74 2.33
CA LEU A 158 -4.97 -9.27 2.69
C LEU A 158 -4.65 -10.53 1.89
N THR A 159 -5.63 -11.42 1.69
CA THR A 159 -5.46 -12.62 0.85
C THR A 159 -5.13 -12.25 -0.59
N THR A 160 -5.74 -11.19 -1.13
CA THR A 160 -5.44 -10.67 -2.47
C THR A 160 -4.05 -10.06 -2.52
N LEU A 161 -3.67 -9.26 -1.52
CA LEU A 161 -2.32 -8.69 -1.38
C LEU A 161 -1.26 -9.79 -1.37
N PHE A 162 -1.38 -10.79 -0.48
CA PHE A 162 -0.35 -11.81 -0.29
C PHE A 162 -0.16 -12.75 -1.49
N LYS A 163 -1.17 -12.90 -2.36
CA LYS A 163 -0.99 -13.60 -3.65
C LYS A 163 0.01 -12.91 -4.57
N THR A 164 0.18 -11.60 -4.44
CA THR A 164 1.11 -10.81 -5.26
C THR A 164 2.53 -10.80 -4.69
N ILE A 165 2.68 -11.03 -3.38
CA ILE A 165 3.96 -10.97 -2.66
C ILE A 165 4.56 -12.38 -2.54
N LYS A 166 5.43 -12.74 -3.48
CA LYS A 166 6.02 -14.10 -3.58
C LYS A 166 6.65 -14.60 -2.26
N PRO A 167 7.38 -13.76 -1.49
CA PRO A 167 7.97 -14.23 -0.23
C PRO A 167 6.97 -14.74 0.81
N VAL A 168 5.70 -14.29 0.80
CA VAL A 168 4.71 -14.70 1.81
C VAL A 168 4.31 -16.16 1.59
N LYS A 169 4.52 -16.99 2.62
CA LYS A 169 4.14 -18.40 2.65
C LYS A 169 2.78 -18.60 3.29
N ARG A 170 2.61 -18.05 4.49
CA ARG A 170 1.39 -18.22 5.30
C ARG A 170 1.08 -16.92 6.02
N ALA A 171 -0.20 -16.64 6.23
CA ALA A 171 -0.64 -15.57 7.10
C ALA A 171 -1.77 -16.06 8.01
N PHE A 172 -1.77 -15.55 9.23
CA PHE A 172 -2.59 -16.00 10.35
C PHE A 172 -3.28 -14.78 10.99
N LEU A 173 -4.47 -14.99 11.53
CA LEU A 173 -5.18 -13.98 12.30
C LEU A 173 -5.54 -14.58 13.67
N CYS A 174 -5.17 -13.90 14.73
CA CYS A 174 -5.55 -14.24 16.10
C CYS A 174 -5.86 -12.98 16.91
N SER A 175 -6.46 -13.18 18.07
CA SER A 175 -6.61 -12.15 19.10
C SER A 175 -5.50 -12.29 20.14
N LEU A 176 -4.99 -11.14 20.59
CA LEU A 176 -3.93 -11.01 21.58
C LEU A 176 -4.48 -10.27 22.81
N LYS A 177 -4.16 -10.76 24.02
CA LYS A 177 -4.37 -10.03 25.27
C LYS A 177 -3.11 -10.08 26.14
N GLU A 178 -2.74 -8.97 26.76
CA GLU A 178 -1.65 -8.95 27.75
C GLU A 178 -2.13 -9.45 29.13
N SER A 179 -3.40 -9.24 29.45
CA SER A 179 -4.05 -9.73 30.66
C SER A 179 -5.49 -10.19 30.40
N ALA A 180 -6.04 -11.05 31.28
CA ALA A 180 -7.37 -11.62 31.07
C ALA A 180 -8.50 -10.57 31.03
N ASP A 181 -8.29 -9.45 31.72
CA ASP A 181 -9.26 -8.36 31.89
C ASP A 181 -9.19 -7.29 30.78
N GLU A 182 -8.21 -7.39 29.88
CA GLU A 182 -8.05 -6.45 28.77
C GLU A 182 -8.88 -6.82 27.53
N GLN A 183 -9.15 -5.79 26.73
CA GLN A 183 -9.77 -5.96 25.41
C GLN A 183 -8.76 -6.63 24.47
N PRO A 184 -9.20 -7.63 23.69
CA PRO A 184 -8.34 -8.27 22.71
C PRO A 184 -7.95 -7.31 21.60
N VAL A 185 -6.68 -7.32 21.23
CA VAL A 185 -6.15 -6.65 20.03
C VAL A 185 -6.03 -7.69 18.91
N LEU A 186 -6.30 -7.30 17.66
CA LEU A 186 -6.09 -8.19 16.52
C LEU A 186 -4.60 -8.27 16.20
N LEU A 187 -4.09 -9.49 16.01
CA LEU A 187 -2.72 -9.77 15.62
C LEU A 187 -2.69 -10.53 14.28
N ILE A 188 -2.00 -9.96 13.29
CA ILE A 188 -1.70 -10.60 12.01
C ILE A 188 -0.30 -11.19 12.08
N GLY A 189 -0.19 -12.51 12.05
CA GLY A 189 1.08 -13.21 11.94
C GLY A 189 1.41 -13.49 10.47
N ILE A 190 2.61 -13.12 10.01
CA ILE A 190 3.05 -13.34 8.62
C ILE A 190 4.32 -14.19 8.59
N GLU A 191 4.25 -15.35 7.95
CA GLU A 191 5.44 -16.15 7.63
C GLU A 191 5.87 -15.83 6.19
N ALA A 192 7.07 -15.28 6.04
CA ALA A 192 7.66 -14.95 4.75
C ALA A 192 9.16 -15.29 4.70
N ASP A 193 9.68 -15.49 3.48
CA ASP A 193 11.12 -15.62 3.22
C ASP A 193 11.81 -14.24 3.14
N GLY A 194 12.95 -14.07 3.81
CA GLY A 194 13.75 -12.84 3.71
C GLY A 194 13.25 -11.71 4.62
N ASP A 195 13.53 -10.48 4.20
CA ASP A 195 13.10 -9.27 4.91
C ASP A 195 11.59 -9.08 4.78
N ILE A 196 10.94 -8.81 5.92
CA ILE A 196 9.50 -8.74 6.05
C ILE A 196 9.00 -7.32 6.31
N GLU A 197 9.88 -6.34 6.53
CA GLU A 197 9.47 -4.97 6.89
C GLU A 197 8.50 -4.40 5.85
N GLU A 198 8.85 -4.45 4.56
CA GLU A 198 7.96 -4.00 3.48
C GLU A 198 6.61 -4.75 3.44
N ILE A 199 6.62 -6.04 3.80
CA ILE A 199 5.41 -6.87 3.81
C ILE A 199 4.51 -6.47 4.99
N ILE A 200 5.09 -6.22 6.17
CA ILE A 200 4.39 -5.72 7.35
C ILE A 200 3.77 -4.35 7.03
N HIS A 201 4.52 -3.45 6.41
CA HIS A 201 4.01 -2.14 6.02
C HIS A 201 2.84 -2.24 5.02
N ALA A 202 2.99 -3.05 3.97
CA ALA A 202 1.93 -3.27 2.99
C ALA A 202 0.67 -3.89 3.63
N ALA A 203 0.84 -4.88 4.50
CA ALA A 203 -0.26 -5.52 5.21
C ALA A 203 -0.96 -4.55 6.17
N GLY A 204 -0.20 -3.75 6.91
CA GLY A 204 -0.72 -2.73 7.83
C GLY A 204 -1.59 -1.71 7.12
N SER A 205 -1.13 -1.18 5.98
CA SER A 205 -1.93 -0.27 5.16
C SER A 205 -3.27 -0.88 4.72
N VAL A 206 -3.25 -2.12 4.21
CA VAL A 206 -4.48 -2.81 3.78
C VAL A 206 -5.41 -3.11 4.95
N ALA A 207 -4.86 -3.48 6.11
CA ALA A 207 -5.64 -3.80 7.28
C ALA A 207 -6.34 -2.57 7.88
N THR A 208 -5.62 -1.44 8.00
CA THR A 208 -6.21 -0.15 8.43
C THR A 208 -7.31 0.32 7.47
N ASP A 209 -7.13 0.12 6.17
CA ASP A 209 -8.09 0.54 5.14
C ASP A 209 -9.39 -0.28 5.11
N THR A 210 -9.41 -1.45 5.76
CA THR A 210 -10.49 -2.43 5.66
C THR A 210 -11.16 -2.75 6.98
N LEU A 211 -10.57 -2.36 8.12
CA LEU A 211 -11.22 -2.49 9.41
C LEU A 211 -12.31 -1.42 9.59
N PRO A 212 -13.51 -1.82 10.04
CA PRO A 212 -14.55 -0.87 10.44
C PRO A 212 -14.23 -0.32 11.84
N GLY A 213 -13.26 0.59 11.94
CA GLY A 213 -12.92 1.28 13.19
C GLY A 213 -11.45 1.70 13.28
N ASP A 214 -11.13 2.48 14.31
CA ASP A 214 -9.75 2.92 14.61
C ASP A 214 -9.05 1.98 15.63
N GLU A 215 -9.49 0.72 15.73
CA GLU A 215 -8.88 -0.25 16.62
C GLU A 215 -7.47 -0.62 16.13
N PRO A 216 -6.45 -0.63 17.02
CA PRO A 216 -5.10 -0.99 16.62
C PRO A 216 -5.03 -2.45 16.18
N ILE A 217 -4.18 -2.71 15.19
CA ILE A 217 -3.84 -4.05 14.73
C ILE A 217 -2.34 -4.22 14.88
N ASP A 218 -1.95 -5.28 15.57
CA ASP A 218 -0.56 -5.69 15.65
C ASP A 218 -0.21 -6.59 14.48
N ILE A 219 1.01 -6.47 13.98
CA ILE A 219 1.53 -7.33 12.90
C ILE A 219 2.90 -7.83 13.31
N CYS A 220 3.14 -9.13 13.20
CA CYS A 220 4.41 -9.74 13.54
C CYS A 220 4.91 -10.74 12.49
N GLN A 221 6.22 -10.94 12.47
CA GLN A 221 6.82 -12.05 11.74
C GLN A 221 6.58 -13.37 12.48
N VAL A 222 6.18 -14.39 11.74
CA VAL A 222 6.08 -15.77 12.23
C VAL A 222 7.28 -16.54 11.68
N VAL A 223 8.21 -16.92 12.56
CA VAL A 223 9.40 -17.69 12.20
C VAL A 223 9.21 -19.15 12.61
N ASN A 224 9.27 -20.05 11.63
CA ASN A 224 9.12 -21.48 11.89
C ASN A 224 10.24 -22.00 12.80
N GLY A 225 9.88 -22.72 13.87
CA GLY A 225 10.81 -23.27 14.86
C GLY A 225 11.20 -22.30 15.97
N GLU A 226 10.77 -21.04 15.91
CA GLU A 226 10.93 -20.08 17.00
C GLU A 226 9.91 -20.35 18.11
N LYS A 227 10.32 -20.14 19.37
CA LYS A 227 9.45 -20.28 20.54
C LYS A 227 8.52 -19.07 20.71
N GLY A 228 7.59 -19.13 21.65
CA GLY A 228 6.71 -18.01 21.97
C GLY A 228 5.56 -17.85 20.98
N ILE A 229 5.32 -16.62 20.52
CA ILE A 229 4.18 -16.27 19.66
C ILE A 229 4.22 -17.06 18.35
N SER A 230 5.39 -17.14 17.70
CA SER A 230 5.60 -17.92 16.47
C SER A 230 5.16 -19.38 16.63
N HIS A 231 5.62 -20.06 17.69
CA HIS A 231 5.23 -21.46 17.96
C HIS A 231 3.73 -21.62 18.14
N PHE A 232 3.11 -20.76 18.95
CA PHE A 232 1.67 -20.84 19.21
C PHE A 232 0.87 -20.67 17.92
N ILE A 233 1.18 -19.63 17.13
CA ILE A 233 0.50 -19.35 15.86
C ILE A 233 0.63 -20.55 14.91
N THR A 234 1.83 -21.10 14.75
CA THR A 234 2.06 -22.21 13.81
C THR A 234 1.36 -23.51 14.18
N GLU A 235 1.14 -23.76 15.48
CA GLU A 235 0.58 -25.03 15.97
C GLU A 235 -0.93 -24.96 16.25
N HIS A 236 -1.46 -23.77 16.59
CA HIS A 236 -2.82 -23.63 17.11
C HIS A 236 -3.72 -22.73 16.26
N ILE A 237 -3.17 -21.95 15.31
CA ILE A 237 -3.96 -21.04 14.49
C ILE A 237 -3.97 -21.55 13.05
N THR A 238 -5.17 -21.71 12.49
CA THR A 238 -5.31 -22.04 11.07
C THR A 238 -4.96 -20.81 10.22
N PRO A 239 -4.05 -20.91 9.24
CA PRO A 239 -3.73 -19.79 8.38
C PRO A 239 -4.94 -19.43 7.51
N PHE A 240 -5.26 -18.14 7.41
CA PHE A 240 -6.27 -17.66 6.46
C PHE A 240 -5.72 -17.58 5.03
N TYR A 241 -4.40 -17.39 4.91
CA TYR A 241 -3.69 -17.44 3.64
C TYR A 241 -2.59 -18.49 3.71
N GLU A 242 -2.53 -19.36 2.71
CA GLU A 242 -1.40 -20.25 2.47
C GLU A 242 -1.09 -20.25 0.97
N ARG A 243 0.16 -19.92 0.64
CA ARG A 243 0.63 -19.90 -0.74
C ARG A 243 0.53 -21.31 -1.30
N ARG A 244 -0.36 -21.52 -2.25
CA ARG A 244 -0.51 -22.81 -2.93
C ARG A 244 0.69 -23.05 -3.84
N TRP A 245 1.44 -24.11 -3.57
CA TRP A 245 2.48 -24.62 -4.46
C TRP A 245 1.83 -25.34 -5.66
N GLY A 246 1.25 -24.57 -6.58
CA GLY A 246 0.57 -25.11 -7.76
C GLY A 246 1.55 -25.54 -8.86
N GLY A 247 1.80 -26.85 -9.02
CA GLY A 247 2.25 -27.44 -10.30
C GLY A 247 3.30 -28.57 -10.23
N PHE A 248 4.32 -28.48 -9.37
CA PHE A 248 5.50 -29.36 -9.49
C PHE A 248 5.27 -30.80 -8.96
N LEU A 249 4.29 -31.03 -8.09
CA LEU A 249 4.01 -32.36 -7.52
C LEU A 249 3.00 -33.20 -8.31
N ARG A 250 2.44 -32.69 -9.41
CA ARG A 250 1.53 -33.48 -10.26
C ARG A 250 2.27 -34.36 -11.30
N ASP A 251 3.51 -34.05 -11.67
CA ASP A 251 4.26 -34.85 -12.65
C ASP A 251 4.96 -36.08 -12.06
N PHE A 252 5.30 -36.09 -10.77
CA PHE A 252 5.95 -37.26 -10.15
C PHE A 252 5.00 -38.44 -9.89
N LYS A 253 3.68 -38.25 -9.99
CA LYS A 253 2.70 -39.34 -9.86
C LYS A 253 2.28 -39.96 -11.20
N THR A 254 2.67 -39.38 -12.34
CA THR A 254 2.23 -39.84 -13.67
C THR A 254 3.31 -40.61 -14.44
N ASN A 255 4.59 -40.48 -14.10
CA ASN A 255 5.65 -41.31 -14.67
C ASN A 255 6.12 -42.40 -13.70
N ARG A 256 5.22 -43.36 -13.42
CA ARG A 256 5.62 -44.75 -13.18
C ARG A 256 5.71 -45.43 -14.55
N ILE A 257 6.94 -45.60 -15.06
CA ILE A 257 7.22 -46.65 -16.03
C ILE A 257 7.97 -47.73 -15.27
N ILE A 258 7.48 -48.96 -15.48
CA ILE A 258 7.92 -50.25 -14.99
C ILE A 258 9.41 -50.48 -15.28
#